data_AF-A0A972RKI9-F1
#
_entry.id   AF-A0A972RKI9-F1
#
_cell.length_a   1.000
_cell.length_b   1.000
_cell.length_c   1.000
_cell.angle_alpha   90.00
_cell.angle_beta   90.00
_cell.angle_gamma   90.00
#
_symmetry.space_group_name_H-M   'P 1'
#
loop_
_entity.id
_entity.type
_entity.pdbx_description
1 polymer ?
#
loop_
_entity_poly.entity_id
_entity_poly.type
_entity_poly.pdbx_seq_one_letter_code
_entity_poly.pdbx_strand_id
1 'polypeptide(L)'
;MEAKFEEAFLKALKKHASIKKLVKKKVDLILENPVAFGEPLKANWQGFYSCPVKRNFIIIYLYCEACRKKGDDAVVLCHDCTATENNTVKFVLLGPHDKAYGI
;
A
#
# COMPACT_ATOMS: atom_id res chain seq x y z
N MET A 1 -12.34 -8.93 1.77
CA MET A 1 -11.47 -7.75 1.80
C MET A 1 -11.63 -7.02 0.48
N GLU A 2 -11.87 -5.71 0.52
CA GLU A 2 -11.99 -4.88 -0.67
C GLU A 2 -10.61 -4.33 -1.07
N ALA A 3 -10.31 -4.30 -2.37
CA ALA A 3 -9.09 -3.73 -2.91
C ALA A 3 -9.39 -2.45 -3.69
N LYS A 4 -8.81 -1.33 -3.27
CA LYS A 4 -8.84 -0.06 -4.02
C LYS A 4 -7.45 0.23 -4.58
N PHE A 5 -7.39 0.77 -5.80
CA PHE A 5 -6.13 1.07 -6.48
C PHE A 5 -6.08 2.55 -6.85
N GLU A 6 -5.07 3.26 -6.33
CA GLU A 6 -4.86 4.65 -6.68
C GLU A 6 -4.36 4.80 -8.12
N GLU A 7 -4.66 5.94 -8.74
CA GLU A 7 -4.33 6.17 -10.15
C GLU A 7 -2.82 6.08 -10.41
N ALA A 8 -2.00 6.57 -9.46
CA ALA A 8 -0.55 6.48 -9.50
C ALA A 8 -0.04 5.03 -9.53
N PHE A 9 -0.64 4.16 -8.71
CA PHE A 9 -0.34 2.73 -8.70
C PHE A 9 -0.66 2.09 -10.07
N LEU A 10 -1.84 2.37 -10.63
CA LEU A 10 -2.26 1.84 -11.93
C LEU A 10 -1.38 2.33 -13.07
N LYS A 11 -0.99 3.61 -13.06
CA LYS A 11 -0.04 4.19 -14.02
C LYS A 11 1.32 3.49 -13.95
N ALA A 12 1.85 3.28 -12.74
CA ALA A 12 3.11 2.56 -12.54
C ALA A 12 3.02 1.09 -12.99
N LEU A 13 1.92 0.41 -12.70
CA LEU A 13 1.71 -0.98 -13.11
C LEU A 13 1.66 -1.13 -14.64
N LYS A 14 1.04 -0.17 -15.34
CA LYS A 14 1.05 -0.11 -16.81
C LYS A 14 2.46 0.14 -17.35
N LYS A 15 3.18 1.11 -16.78
CA LYS A 15 4.57 1.44 -17.17
C LYS A 15 5.54 0.28 -16.96
N HIS A 16 5.35 -0.50 -15.90
CA HIS A 16 6.23 -1.60 -15.51
C HIS A 16 5.57 -2.96 -15.75
N ALA A 17 5.04 -3.16 -16.96
CA ALA A 17 4.29 -4.37 -17.33
C ALA A 17 5.08 -5.68 -17.14
N SER A 18 6.42 -5.64 -17.24
CA SER A 18 7.30 -6.81 -17.05
C SER A 18 7.23 -7.42 -15.64
N ILE A 19 6.88 -6.63 -14.62
CA ILE A 19 6.71 -7.10 -13.23
C ILE A 19 5.25 -7.28 -12.84
N LYS A 20 4.29 -7.05 -13.74
CA LYS A 20 2.84 -7.09 -13.44
C LYS A 20 2.39 -8.41 -12.81
N LYS A 21 2.92 -9.55 -13.28
CA LYS A 21 2.60 -10.87 -12.70
C LYS A 21 3.11 -11.01 -11.26
N LEU A 22 4.26 -10.43 -10.92
CA LEU A 22 4.81 -10.45 -9.56
C LEU A 22 4.03 -9.52 -8.64
N VAL A 23 3.68 -8.32 -9.14
CA VAL A 23 2.84 -7.36 -8.40
C VAL A 23 1.49 -7.99 -8.07
N LYS A 24 0.84 -8.67 -9.04
CA LYS A 24 -0.44 -9.35 -8.79
C LYS A 24 -0.32 -10.37 -7.66
N LYS A 25 0.68 -11.25 -7.70
CA LYS A 25 0.91 -12.22 -6.62
C LYS A 25 1.07 -11.56 -5.25
N LYS A 26 1.77 -10.43 -5.19
CA LYS A 26 1.95 -9.68 -3.94
C LYS A 26 0.65 -9.03 -3.47
N VAL A 27 -0.14 -8.46 -4.39
CA VAL A 27 -1.48 -7.94 -4.09
C VAL A 27 -2.38 -9.03 -3.51
N ASP A 28 -2.40 -10.21 -4.14
CA ASP A 28 -3.21 -11.35 -3.68
C ASP A 28 -2.83 -11.75 -2.24
N LEU A 29 -1.53 -11.88 -1.93
CA LEU A 29 -1.03 -12.17 -0.57
C LEU A 29 -1.38 -11.06 0.44
N ILE A 30 -1.22 -9.79 0.05
CA ILE A 30 -1.58 -8.66 0.92
C ILE A 30 -3.08 -8.69 1.25
N LEU A 31 -3.94 -9.06 0.30
CA LEU A 31 -5.38 -9.17 0.55
C LEU A 31 -5.77 -10.35 1.43
N GLU A 32 -4.93 -11.38 1.53
CA GLU A 32 -5.12 -12.48 2.50
C GLU A 32 -4.78 -12.03 3.92
N ASN A 33 -3.66 -11.31 4.11
CA ASN A 33 -3.27 -10.78 5.41
C ASN A 33 -2.40 -9.51 5.30
N PRO A 34 -3.02 -8.30 5.32
CA PRO A 34 -2.31 -7.05 5.09
C PRO A 34 -1.28 -6.71 6.17
N VAL A 35 -1.42 -7.25 7.38
CA VAL A 35 -0.50 -6.96 8.49
C VAL A 35 0.69 -7.90 8.48
N ALA A 36 0.50 -9.17 8.07
CA ALA A 36 1.58 -10.16 8.04
C ALA A 36 2.50 -10.01 6.81
N PHE A 37 1.97 -9.54 5.68
CA PHE A 37 2.71 -9.51 4.41
C PHE A 37 3.36 -8.17 4.05
N GLY A 38 3.25 -7.16 4.92
CA GLY A 38 3.97 -5.91 4.74
C GLY A 38 4.51 -5.34 6.04
N GLU A 39 5.40 -4.39 5.88
CA GLU A 39 6.13 -3.76 6.97
C GLU A 39 5.53 -2.37 7.23
N PRO A 40 5.17 -2.06 8.50
CA PRO A 40 4.63 -0.75 8.82
C PRO A 40 5.69 0.34 8.64
N LEU A 41 5.27 1.44 8.02
CA LEU A 41 6.12 2.59 7.78
C LEU A 41 6.07 3.58 8.95
N LYS A 42 7.06 4.48 9.01
CA LYS A 42 7.30 5.42 10.12
C LYS A 42 7.25 6.87 9.65
N ALA A 43 7.24 7.80 10.60
CA ALA A 43 7.23 9.26 10.37
C ALA A 43 6.06 9.69 9.47
N ASN A 44 6.31 10.46 8.42
CA ASN A 44 5.28 10.95 7.49
C ASN A 44 4.51 9.84 6.75
N TRP A 45 4.97 8.58 6.86
CA TRP A 45 4.31 7.41 6.28
C TRP A 45 3.68 6.51 7.34
N GLN A 46 3.57 6.96 8.59
CA GLN A 46 2.88 6.21 9.63
C GLN A 46 1.43 5.88 9.20
N GLY A 47 0.96 4.68 9.53
CA GLY A 47 -0.29 4.12 9.03
C GLY A 47 -0.17 3.38 7.68
N PHE A 48 0.83 3.67 6.84
CA PHE A 48 1.08 2.92 5.61
C PHE A 48 1.95 1.68 5.85
N TYR A 49 1.90 0.76 4.89
CA TYR A 49 2.70 -0.44 4.84
C TYR A 49 3.47 -0.49 3.52
N SER A 50 4.62 -1.14 3.56
CA SER A 50 5.38 -1.47 2.35
C SER A 50 5.55 -2.97 2.17
N CYS A 51 5.58 -3.42 0.91
CA CYS A 51 5.85 -4.81 0.57
C CYS A 51 6.80 -4.89 -0.63
N PRO A 52 7.97 -5.57 -0.51
CA PRO A 52 8.89 -5.72 -1.62
C PRO A 52 8.34 -6.69 -2.68
N VAL A 53 8.50 -6.31 -3.96
CA VAL A 53 8.08 -7.11 -5.12
C VAL A 53 9.25 -7.82 -5.77
N LYS A 54 10.25 -7.05 -6.23
CA LYS A 54 11.45 -7.58 -6.92
C LYS A 54 12.56 -6.53 -6.90
N ARG A 55 13.77 -6.92 -6.50
CA ARG A 55 14.93 -6.02 -6.37
C ARG A 55 14.54 -4.80 -5.51
N ASN A 56 14.62 -3.60 -6.06
CA ASN A 56 14.29 -2.35 -5.38
C ASN A 56 12.83 -1.92 -5.55
N PHE A 57 11.95 -2.68 -6.21
CA PHE A 57 10.54 -2.31 -6.35
C PHE A 57 9.72 -2.68 -5.11
N ILE A 58 8.94 -1.72 -4.61
CA ILE A 58 8.02 -1.87 -3.49
C ILE A 58 6.61 -1.47 -3.87
N ILE A 59 5.65 -2.06 -3.18
CA ILE A 59 4.25 -1.63 -3.11
C ILE A 59 4.09 -0.85 -1.81
N ILE A 60 3.50 0.33 -1.88
CA ILE A 60 3.03 1.06 -0.70
C ILE A 60 1.50 0.95 -0.67
N TYR A 61 0.96 0.54 0.47
CA TYR A 61 -0.48 0.38 0.66
C TYR A 61 -0.92 0.85 2.05
N LEU A 62 -2.23 1.05 2.19
CA LEU A 62 -2.90 1.43 3.43
C LEU A 62 -3.93 0.35 3.78
N TYR A 63 -4.03 -0.03 5.04
CA TYR A 63 -5.10 -0.89 5.53
C TYR A 63 -5.98 -0.13 6.53
N CYS A 64 -7.24 0.13 6.16
CA CYS A 64 -8.10 1.05 6.90
C CYS A 64 -8.36 0.62 8.35
N GLU A 65 -8.54 -0.67 8.61
CA GLU A 65 -8.70 -1.18 9.97
C GLU A 65 -7.47 -0.91 10.84
N ALA A 66 -6.26 -1.17 10.32
CA ALA A 66 -5.02 -0.94 11.07
C ALA A 66 -4.78 0.55 11.33
N CYS A 67 -5.08 1.39 10.34
CA CYS A 67 -4.91 2.84 10.45
C CYS A 67 -5.83 3.43 11.53
N ARG A 68 -7.12 3.03 11.56
CA ARG A 68 -8.08 3.44 12.60
C ARG A 68 -7.71 2.91 13.99
N LYS A 69 -7.32 1.63 14.10
CA LYS A 69 -7.00 1.02 15.41
C LYS A 69 -5.80 1.66 16.10
N LYS A 70 -4.84 2.19 15.35
CA LYS A 70 -3.63 2.81 15.89
C LYS A 70 -3.80 4.29 16.23
N GLY A 71 -4.93 4.91 15.88
CA GLY A 71 -5.09 6.36 15.98
C GLY A 71 -4.20 7.12 14.99
N ASP A 72 -3.67 6.44 13.96
CA ASP A 72 -2.80 7.04 12.95
C ASP A 72 -3.58 8.04 12.06
N ASP A 73 -4.91 7.99 12.09
CA ASP A 73 -5.82 8.96 11.48
C ASP A 73 -5.63 10.38 12.02
N ALA A 74 -5.19 10.52 13.27
CA ALA A 74 -4.88 11.80 13.89
C ALA A 74 -3.55 12.41 13.42
N VAL A 75 -2.68 11.62 12.77
CA VAL A 75 -1.29 12.03 12.45
C VAL A 75 -1.06 12.13 10.95
N VAL A 76 -1.42 11.10 10.19
CA VAL A 76 -1.00 10.98 8.77
C VAL A 76 -2.15 11.21 7.80
N LEU A 77 -3.37 11.42 8.33
CA LEU A 77 -4.62 11.29 7.59
C LEU A 77 -4.66 9.89 6.99
N CYS A 78 -5.51 8.99 7.51
CA CYS A 78 -5.75 7.67 6.90
C CYS A 78 -6.43 7.78 5.52
N HIS A 79 -6.06 8.76 4.70
CA HIS A 79 -6.70 9.19 3.49
C HIS A 79 -8.22 9.37 3.72
N ASP A 80 -9.04 8.62 2.99
CA ASP A 80 -10.50 8.55 3.07
C ASP A 80 -10.97 7.31 3.88
N CYS A 81 -10.10 6.69 4.67
CA CYS A 81 -10.48 5.53 5.47
C CYS A 81 -11.58 5.87 6.47
N THR A 82 -11.80 7.14 6.86
CA THR A 82 -12.96 7.53 7.69
C THR A 82 -14.29 7.17 7.03
N ALA A 83 -14.40 7.31 5.70
CA ALA A 83 -15.57 7.02 4.89
C ALA A 83 -15.52 5.65 4.17
N THR A 84 -14.47 4.87 4.38
CA THR A 84 -14.28 3.55 3.75
C THR A 84 -14.46 2.42 4.77
N GLU A 85 -14.90 1.24 4.35
CA GLU A 85 -15.05 0.09 5.25
C GLU A 85 -13.72 -0.32 5.91
N ASN A 86 -13.79 -0.94 7.09
CA ASN A 86 -12.59 -1.37 7.83
C ASN A 86 -11.76 -2.37 7.02
N ASN A 87 -12.42 -3.33 6.36
CA ASN A 87 -11.78 -4.43 5.64
C ASN A 87 -11.37 -4.06 4.21
N THR A 88 -10.78 -2.86 4.04
CA THR A 88 -10.34 -2.32 2.75
C THR A 88 -8.85 -2.05 2.75
N VAL A 89 -8.18 -2.53 1.70
CA VAL A 89 -6.77 -2.25 1.42
C VAL A 89 -6.68 -1.32 0.21
N LYS A 90 -5.97 -0.21 0.37
CA LYS A 90 -5.70 0.75 -0.70
C LYS A 90 -4.27 0.60 -1.19
N PHE A 91 -4.08 0.29 -2.46
CA PHE A 91 -2.78 0.23 -3.10
C PHE A 91 -2.42 1.60 -3.67
N VAL A 92 -1.42 2.25 -3.08
CA VAL A 92 -1.17 3.70 -3.23
C VAL A 92 -0.07 3.95 -4.25
N LEU A 93 1.10 3.31 -4.08
CA LEU A 93 2.25 3.47 -4.98
C LEU A 93 2.89 2.12 -5.33
N LEU A 94 3.44 2.06 -6.53
CA LEU A 94 4.32 0.99 -6.99
C LEU A 94 5.53 1.63 -7.63
N GLY A 95 6.72 1.33 -7.14
CA GLY A 95 7.93 1.90 -7.72
C GLY A 95 9.22 1.45 -7.06
N PRO A 96 10.38 1.84 -7.61
CA PRO A 96 11.66 1.71 -6.92
C PRO A 96 11.62 2.41 -5.56
N HIS A 97 12.32 1.86 -4.57
CA HIS A 97 12.38 2.37 -3.20
C HIS A 97 12.66 3.88 -3.17
N ASP A 98 13.67 4.34 -3.91
CA ASP A 98 14.10 5.76 -3.95
C ASP A 98 13.05 6.70 -4.56
N LYS A 99 12.12 6.17 -5.38
CA LYS A 99 11.05 6.95 -6.03
C LYS A 99 9.71 6.84 -5.33
N ALA A 100 9.51 5.79 -4.54
CA ALA A 100 8.27 5.55 -3.82
C ALA A 100 8.15 6.42 -2.56
N TYR A 101 9.28 6.80 -1.95
CA TYR A 101 9.32 7.69 -0.79
C TYR A 101 9.52 9.17 -1.13
N GLY A 102 9.81 9.51 -2.39
CA GLY A 102 10.03 10.90 -2.83
C GLY A 102 11.12 11.60 -2.03
N ILE A 103 12.39 11.24 -2.29
CA ILE A 103 13.50 12.18 -2.06
C ILE A 103 13.60 13.08 -3.29
#